data_AF-A0A858RQU9-F1
#
_entry.id   AF-A0A858RQU9-F1
#
_cell.length_a   1.000
_cell.length_b   1.000
_cell.length_c   1.000
_cell.angle_alpha   90.00
_cell.angle_beta   90.00
_cell.angle_gamma   90.00
#
_symmetry.space_group_name_H-M   'P 1'
#
loop_
_entity.id
_entity.type
_entity.pdbx_description
1 polymer ?
#
loop_
_entity_poly.entity_id
_entity_poly.type
_entity_poly.pdbx_seq_one_letter_code
_entity_poly.pdbx_strand_id
1 'polypeptide(L)'
;MKWRWYRSLIFWAGLLVMGFLTWAWWDSCRMFTGMAKRDWAVSNRDAGVLVTMKGPEASPRLMTDRVHGRSMHGALDFPLPFILRGGVAMEASDPSVPAKAGKDRQAMKRHWQRTMAVMPRGMVACFVPYWLMMAVVMVVWLGLLKWRAGRSARRA
;
A
#
# COMPACT_ATOMS: atom_id res chain seq x y z
N MET A 1 2.26 -20.98 -36.20
CA MET A 1 1.20 -21.04 -35.16
C MET A 1 1.59 -20.55 -33.75
N LYS A 2 2.86 -20.56 -33.30
CA LYS A 2 3.25 -20.19 -31.90
C LYS A 2 2.94 -18.74 -31.46
N TRP A 3 2.62 -17.82 -32.37
CA TRP A 3 2.51 -16.38 -32.07
C TRP A 3 1.17 -15.91 -31.45
N ARG A 4 0.07 -16.66 -31.62
CA ARG A 4 -1.25 -16.26 -31.09
C ARG A 4 -1.35 -16.44 -29.56
N TRP A 5 -0.68 -17.44 -28.98
CA TRP A 5 -0.72 -17.75 -27.54
C TRP A 5 -0.17 -16.64 -26.66
N TYR A 6 0.93 -16.01 -27.09
CA TYR A 6 1.57 -14.96 -26.31
C TYR A 6 0.78 -13.63 -26.24
N ARG A 7 -0.16 -13.38 -27.17
CA ARG A 7 -1.04 -12.19 -27.11
C ARG A 7 -2.05 -12.34 -25.98
N SER A 8 -2.62 -13.54 -25.88
CA SER A 8 -3.53 -13.93 -24.80
C SER A 8 -2.81 -13.81 -23.45
N LEU A 9 -1.58 -14.33 -23.35
CA LEU A 9 -0.85 -14.38 -22.08
C LEU A 9 -0.62 -13.00 -21.42
N ILE A 10 -0.13 -11.99 -22.15
CA ILE A 10 0.14 -10.65 -21.58
C ILE A 10 -1.17 -9.97 -21.15
N PHE A 11 -2.22 -10.16 -21.93
CA PHE A 11 -3.54 -9.64 -21.61
C PHE A 11 -4.07 -10.27 -20.32
N TRP A 12 -4.10 -11.60 -20.23
CA TRP A 12 -4.56 -12.32 -19.04
C TRP A 12 -3.70 -12.05 -17.81
N ALA A 13 -2.36 -11.97 -17.97
CA ALA A 13 -1.47 -11.62 -16.88
C ALA A 13 -1.79 -10.24 -16.29
N GLY A 14 -2.01 -9.23 -17.15
CA GLY A 14 -2.41 -7.91 -16.68
C GLY A 14 -3.77 -7.92 -15.98
N LEU A 15 -4.75 -8.63 -16.54
CA LEU A 15 -6.08 -8.74 -15.96
C LEU A 15 -6.05 -9.44 -14.58
N LEU A 16 -5.26 -10.51 -14.44
CA LEU A 16 -5.05 -11.19 -13.17
C LEU A 16 -4.39 -10.28 -12.12
N VAL A 17 -3.36 -9.53 -12.50
CA VAL A 17 -2.70 -8.59 -11.56
C VAL A 17 -3.66 -7.48 -11.13
N MET A 18 -4.43 -6.90 -12.05
CA MET A 18 -5.42 -5.86 -11.73
C MET A 18 -6.55 -6.39 -10.84
N GLY A 19 -7.03 -7.61 -11.11
CA GLY A 19 -8.01 -8.28 -10.25
C GLY A 19 -7.47 -8.53 -8.85
N PHE A 20 -6.24 -9.02 -8.74
CA PHE A 20 -5.57 -9.22 -7.46
C PHE A 20 -5.37 -7.91 -6.68
N LEU A 21 -4.94 -6.83 -7.33
CA LEU A 21 -4.78 -5.52 -6.68
C LEU A 21 -6.12 -4.96 -6.19
N THR A 22 -7.19 -5.14 -6.98
CA THR A 22 -8.54 -4.70 -6.59
C THR A 22 -9.03 -5.49 -5.38
N TRP A 23 -8.80 -6.81 -5.37
CA TRP A 23 -9.09 -7.66 -4.22
C TRP A 23 -8.26 -7.26 -2.99
N ALA A 24 -6.96 -7.01 -3.15
CA ALA A 24 -6.07 -6.60 -2.06
C ALA A 24 -6.46 -5.23 -1.49
N TRP A 25 -6.89 -4.29 -2.35
CA TRP A 25 -7.47 -3.02 -1.94
C TRP A 25 -8.76 -3.20 -1.13
N TRP A 26 -9.68 -4.02 -1.62
CA TRP A 26 -10.91 -4.32 -0.89
C TRP A 26 -10.65 -5.02 0.45
N ASP A 27 -9.72 -5.98 0.47
CA ASP A 27 -9.27 -6.68 1.68
C ASP A 27 -8.65 -5.69 2.68
N SER A 28 -7.83 -4.74 2.22
CA SER A 28 -7.18 -3.72 3.06
C SER A 28 -8.14 -2.81 3.81
N CYS A 29 -9.34 -2.61 3.26
CA CYS A 29 -10.38 -1.80 3.86
C CYS A 29 -11.09 -2.56 5.00
N ARG A 30 -10.99 -3.89 5.02
CA ARG A 30 -11.74 -4.80 5.90
C ARG A 30 -10.87 -5.56 6.89
N MET A 31 -9.62 -5.83 6.52
CA MET A 31 -8.69 -6.67 7.26
C MET A 31 -7.34 -5.99 7.34
N PHE A 32 -6.70 -6.18 8.49
CA PHE A 32 -5.30 -5.84 8.68
C PHE A 32 -4.49 -7.13 8.62
N THR A 33 -3.62 -7.21 7.61
CA THR A 33 -2.68 -8.34 7.46
C THR A 33 -1.27 -7.79 7.41
N GLY A 34 -0.40 -8.25 8.30
CA GLY A 34 0.98 -7.79 8.37
C GLY A 34 2.00 -8.92 8.46
N MET A 35 3.18 -8.68 7.92
CA MET A 35 4.37 -9.49 8.11
C MET A 35 5.50 -8.59 8.60
N ALA A 36 6.10 -8.94 9.73
CA ALA A 36 7.31 -8.28 10.22
C ALA A 36 8.51 -9.24 10.16
N LYS A 37 9.67 -8.76 9.71
CA LYS A 37 10.93 -9.50 9.70
C LYS A 37 12.08 -8.57 10.10
N ARG A 38 12.82 -8.91 11.17
CA ARG A 38 14.01 -8.20 11.71
C ARG A 38 13.96 -6.67 11.55
N ASP A 39 14.41 -6.14 10.42
CA ASP A 39 14.59 -4.71 10.15
C ASP A 39 13.42 -4.04 9.42
N TRP A 40 12.39 -4.79 9.02
CA TRP A 40 11.25 -4.24 8.30
C TRP A 40 9.93 -4.94 8.64
N ALA A 41 8.84 -4.24 8.37
CA ALA A 41 7.50 -4.78 8.41
C ALA A 41 6.71 -4.27 7.20
N VAL A 42 5.85 -5.11 6.65
CA VAL A 42 4.93 -4.75 5.59
C VAL A 42 3.54 -5.12 6.08
N SER A 43 2.60 -4.19 5.96
CA SER A 43 1.21 -4.46 6.32
C SER A 43 0.24 -3.86 5.33
N ASN A 44 -0.83 -4.59 5.10
CA ASN A 44 -2.01 -4.13 4.40
C ASN A 44 -2.89 -3.31 5.35
N ARG A 45 -3.13 -2.02 5.08
CA ARG A 45 -3.94 -1.18 5.96
C ARG A 45 -4.52 0.03 5.23
N ASP A 46 -5.76 0.39 5.55
CA ASP A 46 -6.40 1.67 5.17
C ASP A 46 -6.30 2.00 3.66
N ALA A 47 -6.67 1.06 2.78
CA ALA A 47 -6.57 1.26 1.31
C ALA A 47 -5.14 1.39 0.76
N GLY A 48 -4.13 0.92 1.48
CA GLY A 48 -2.75 0.89 0.99
C GLY A 48 -1.85 -0.15 1.66
N VAL A 49 -0.59 -0.11 1.25
CA VAL A 49 0.50 -0.88 1.83
C VAL A 49 1.35 0.06 2.68
N LEU A 50 1.53 -0.29 3.94
CA LEU A 50 2.47 0.38 4.83
C LEU A 50 3.73 -0.46 4.96
N VAL A 51 4.86 0.12 4.59
CA VAL A 51 6.19 -0.45 4.78
C VAL A 51 6.86 0.31 5.90
N THR A 52 7.28 -0.40 6.94
CA THR A 52 7.95 0.20 8.09
C THR A 52 9.34 -0.38 8.26
N MET A 53 10.36 0.47 8.19
CA MET A 53 11.74 0.13 8.52
C MET A 53 11.93 0.34 10.00
N LYS A 54 12.35 -0.71 10.70
CA LYS A 54 12.60 -0.71 12.12
C LYS A 54 13.99 -0.13 12.39
N GLY A 55 14.12 0.69 13.43
CA GLY A 55 15.42 1.17 13.90
C GLY A 55 16.29 0.03 14.48
N PRO A 56 17.59 0.28 14.70
CA PRO A 56 18.54 -0.72 15.21
C PRO A 56 18.15 -1.30 16.58
N GLU A 57 17.29 -0.61 17.33
CA GLU A 57 16.79 -1.02 18.65
C GLU A 57 15.62 -2.01 18.59
N ALA A 58 15.08 -2.31 17.40
CA ALA A 58 13.91 -3.17 17.30
C ALA A 58 14.29 -4.65 17.41
N SER A 59 13.69 -5.35 18.38
CA SER A 59 13.87 -6.79 18.49
C SER A 59 13.31 -7.53 17.26
N PRO A 60 14.04 -8.54 16.75
CA PRO A 60 13.55 -9.38 15.66
C PRO A 60 12.37 -10.20 16.17
N ARG A 61 11.17 -9.81 15.74
CA ARG A 61 9.96 -10.62 15.88
C ARG A 61 9.39 -10.88 14.50
N LEU A 62 9.28 -12.17 14.17
CA LEU A 62 8.40 -12.62 13.09
C LEU A 62 6.99 -12.55 13.63
N MET A 63 6.23 -11.57 13.17
CA MET A 63 4.84 -11.41 13.56
C MET A 63 4.00 -11.48 12.30
N THR A 64 3.24 -12.56 12.18
CA THR A 64 2.17 -12.73 11.20
C THR A 64 0.88 -12.57 11.98
N ASP A 65 0.40 -11.34 12.07
CA ASP A 65 -0.86 -11.06 12.74
C ASP A 65 -1.92 -10.72 11.68
N ARG A 66 -3.07 -11.37 11.82
CA ARG A 66 -4.24 -11.11 10.99
C ARG A 66 -5.34 -10.64 11.93
N VAL A 67 -5.38 -9.33 12.12
CA VAL A 67 -6.38 -8.71 13.00
C VAL A 67 -7.60 -8.40 12.17
N HIS A 68 -8.71 -9.04 12.52
CA HIS A 68 -10.03 -8.69 12.00
C HIS A 68 -10.45 -7.36 12.62
N GLY A 69 -10.23 -6.27 11.88
CA GLY A 69 -10.61 -4.94 12.30
C GLY A 69 -11.00 -4.13 11.07
N ARG A 70 -12.20 -3.54 11.10
CA ARG A 70 -12.61 -2.57 10.10
C ARG A 70 -11.62 -1.40 10.15
N SER A 71 -11.15 -0.91 9.00
CA SER A 71 -10.34 0.30 8.96
C SER A 71 -11.01 1.40 9.80
N MET A 72 -10.26 1.97 10.75
CA MET A 72 -10.77 3.04 11.63
C MET A 72 -11.15 4.30 10.86
N HIS A 73 -10.70 4.44 9.61
CA HIS A 73 -10.85 5.63 8.79
C HIS A 73 -11.98 5.52 7.74
N GLY A 74 -12.67 4.37 7.71
CA GLY A 74 -13.53 4.01 6.58
C GLY A 74 -12.70 3.80 5.31
N ALA A 75 -13.35 3.34 4.23
CA ALA A 75 -12.71 3.34 2.92
C ALA A 75 -12.48 4.80 2.51
N LEU A 76 -11.30 5.34 2.80
CA LEU A 76 -10.86 6.59 2.17
C LEU A 76 -10.74 6.28 0.68
N ASP A 77 -11.54 6.96 -0.14
CA ASP A 77 -11.62 6.64 -1.58
C ASP A 77 -10.25 6.77 -2.26
N PHE A 78 -9.44 7.75 -1.85
CA PHE A 78 -8.11 8.02 -2.43
C PHE A 78 -7.14 8.62 -1.39
N PRO A 79 -6.51 7.80 -0.53
CA PRO A 79 -5.49 8.32 0.37
C PRO A 79 -4.25 8.75 -0.42
N LEU A 80 -3.55 9.78 0.08
CA LEU A 80 -2.28 10.23 -0.51
C LEU A 80 -1.11 9.42 0.03
N PRO A 81 -0.06 9.16 -0.76
CA PRO A 81 1.16 8.56 -0.24
C PRO A 81 1.84 9.51 0.75
N PHE A 82 2.47 8.96 1.78
CA PHE A 82 3.23 9.75 2.75
C PHE A 82 4.36 8.94 3.38
N ILE A 83 5.34 9.66 3.92
CA ILE A 83 6.44 9.10 4.69
C ILE A 83 6.41 9.73 6.09
N LEU A 84 6.53 8.90 7.12
CA LEU A 84 6.61 9.30 8.51
C LEU A 84 7.90 8.78 9.14
N ARG A 85 8.41 9.54 10.11
CA ARG A 85 9.57 9.16 10.92
C ARG A 85 9.12 9.00 12.37
N GLY A 86 9.60 7.94 13.02
CA GLY A 86 9.33 7.62 14.41
C GLY A 86 10.12 8.51 15.37
N GLY A 87 9.61 8.66 16.59
CA GLY A 87 10.25 9.42 17.66
C GLY A 87 10.36 10.93 17.39
N VAL A 88 9.65 11.44 16.38
CA VAL A 88 9.41 12.88 16.22
C VAL A 88 8.37 13.26 17.27
N ALA A 89 8.77 14.10 18.22
CA ALA A 89 7.85 14.64 19.21
C ALA A 89 6.70 15.30 18.46
N MET A 90 5.46 14.85 18.71
CA MET A 90 4.32 15.63 18.26
C MET A 90 4.35 16.93 19.05
N GLU A 91 4.34 18.07 18.35
CA GLU A 91 3.71 19.26 18.90
C GLU A 91 2.33 18.80 19.39
N ALA A 92 2.06 19.01 20.68
CA ALA A 92 0.92 18.48 21.39
C ALA A 92 -0.36 18.65 20.55
N SER A 93 -0.72 17.61 19.81
CA SER A 93 -1.90 17.64 18.96
C SER A 93 -3.07 17.61 19.92
N ASP A 94 -3.87 18.67 19.86
CA ASP A 94 -4.98 18.96 20.76
C ASP A 94 -5.80 17.68 21.05
N PRO A 95 -5.88 17.23 22.31
CA PRO A 95 -6.64 16.04 22.70
C PRO A 95 -8.14 16.18 22.41
N SER A 96 -8.63 17.38 22.07
CA SER A 96 -10.01 17.66 21.70
C SER A 96 -10.42 17.13 20.31
N VAL A 97 -9.47 16.74 19.44
CA VAL A 97 -9.82 16.25 18.09
C VAL A 97 -10.43 14.85 18.20
N PRO A 98 -11.73 14.68 17.90
CA PRO A 98 -12.41 13.41 18.09
C PRO A 98 -11.76 12.30 17.27
N ALA A 99 -11.60 11.13 17.90
CA ALA A 99 -11.06 9.92 17.28
C ALA A 99 -11.88 9.40 16.09
N LYS A 100 -13.07 9.96 15.86
CA LYS A 100 -13.82 9.77 14.61
C LYS A 100 -13.08 10.50 13.50
N ALA A 101 -12.22 9.78 12.81
CA ALA A 101 -11.69 10.17 11.53
C ALA A 101 -12.86 10.56 10.62
N GLY A 102 -13.08 11.86 10.45
CA GLY A 102 -13.88 12.34 9.33
C GLY A 102 -13.27 11.82 8.03
N LYS A 103 -14.02 11.90 6.92
CA LYS A 103 -13.50 11.62 5.57
C LYS A 103 -12.39 12.60 5.11
N ASP A 104 -11.75 13.28 6.05
CA ASP A 104 -10.61 14.15 5.79
C ASP A 104 -9.42 13.28 5.35
N ARG A 105 -8.93 13.56 4.14
CA ARG A 105 -7.76 12.89 3.55
C ARG A 105 -6.53 12.97 4.47
N GLN A 106 -6.46 13.96 5.35
CA GLN A 106 -5.36 14.12 6.30
C GLN A 106 -5.56 13.38 7.63
N ALA A 107 -6.78 12.96 7.97
CA ALA A 107 -7.07 12.30 9.25
C ALA A 107 -6.24 11.03 9.43
N MET A 108 -6.11 10.23 8.37
CA MET A 108 -5.28 9.03 8.37
C MET A 108 -3.79 9.37 8.61
N LYS A 109 -3.25 10.38 7.91
CA LYS A 109 -1.86 10.81 8.12
C LYS A 109 -1.63 11.25 9.58
N ARG A 110 -2.56 12.00 10.17
CA ARG A 110 -2.49 12.43 11.58
C ARG A 110 -2.60 11.28 12.58
N HIS A 111 -3.47 10.30 12.30
CA HIS A 111 -3.57 9.09 13.10
C HIS A 111 -2.25 8.30 13.07
N TRP A 112 -1.66 8.14 11.89
CA TRP A 112 -0.37 7.49 11.75
C TRP A 112 0.78 8.30 12.36
N GLN A 113 0.75 9.62 12.29
CA GLN A 113 1.70 10.48 13.00
C GLN A 113 1.64 10.25 14.51
N ARG A 114 0.45 10.19 15.10
CA ARG A 114 0.26 9.83 16.52
C ARG A 114 0.84 8.46 16.85
N THR A 115 0.59 7.48 16.00
CA THR A 115 1.12 6.12 16.17
C THR A 115 2.65 6.09 16.06
N MET A 116 3.23 6.86 15.14
CA MET A 116 4.68 6.92 14.93
C MET A 116 5.40 7.74 16.01
N ALA A 117 4.72 8.67 16.69
CA ALA A 117 5.31 9.47 17.75
C ALA A 117 5.73 8.63 18.97
N VAL A 118 5.00 7.55 19.25
CA VAL A 118 5.32 6.59 20.33
C VAL A 118 6.31 5.49 19.90
N MET A 119 6.70 5.46 18.63
CA MET A 119 7.64 4.47 18.10
C MET A 119 9.10 4.90 18.33
N PRO A 120 10.05 3.95 18.39
CA PRO A 120 11.47 4.24 18.56
C PRO A 120 12.02 5.22 17.50
N ARG A 121 13.00 6.03 17.89
CA ARG A 121 13.71 6.92 16.98
C ARG A 121 14.40 6.10 15.89
N GLY A 122 14.38 6.62 14.66
CA GLY A 122 14.96 5.95 13.49
C GLY A 122 14.01 5.01 12.74
N MET A 123 12.80 4.76 13.25
CA MET A 123 11.77 4.04 12.50
C MET A 123 11.25 4.92 11.35
N VAL A 124 11.06 4.34 10.16
CA VAL A 124 10.51 5.06 9.00
C VAL A 124 9.33 4.27 8.46
N ALA A 125 8.17 4.90 8.29
CA ALA A 125 7.01 4.29 7.66
C ALA A 125 6.71 4.98 6.33
N CYS A 126 6.52 4.19 5.28
CA CYS A 126 6.14 4.61 3.94
C CYS A 126 4.79 4.01 3.61
N PHE A 127 3.80 4.85 3.35
CA PHE A 127 2.46 4.44 2.95
C PHE A 127 2.28 4.61 1.45
N VAL A 128 1.89 3.52 0.77
CA VAL A 128 1.64 3.48 -0.67
C VAL A 128 0.18 3.06 -0.92
N PRO A 129 -0.68 3.97 -1.42
CA PRO A 129 -2.05 3.64 -1.77
C PRO A 129 -2.16 2.60 -2.89
N TYR A 130 -3.17 1.72 -2.82
CA TYR A 130 -3.39 0.73 -3.89
C TYR A 130 -3.73 1.37 -5.25
N TRP A 131 -4.44 2.51 -5.28
CA TRP A 131 -4.74 3.19 -6.55
C TRP A 131 -3.45 3.60 -7.28
N LEU A 132 -2.40 3.96 -6.55
CA LEU A 132 -1.10 4.31 -7.12
C LEU A 132 -0.39 3.06 -7.67
N MET A 133 -0.45 1.95 -6.94
CA MET A 133 0.06 0.65 -7.42
C MET A 133 -0.67 0.19 -8.69
N MET A 134 -2.00 0.33 -8.73
CA MET A 134 -2.81 0.04 -9.91
C MET A 134 -2.42 0.93 -11.11
N ALA A 135 -2.21 2.23 -10.90
CA ALA A 135 -1.78 3.13 -11.95
C ALA A 135 -0.43 2.71 -12.55
N VAL A 136 0.55 2.37 -11.71
CA VAL A 136 1.87 1.87 -12.16
C VAL A 136 1.72 0.58 -12.98
N VAL A 137 0.98 -0.40 -12.46
CA VAL A 137 0.73 -1.65 -13.18
C VAL A 137 0.03 -1.42 -14.51
N MET A 138 -0.97 -0.54 -14.54
CA MET A 138 -1.70 -0.19 -15.76
C MET A 138 -0.78 0.44 -16.81
N VAL A 139 0.09 1.40 -16.43
CA VAL A 139 1.04 2.01 -17.37
C VAL A 139 2.01 0.97 -17.93
N VAL A 140 2.59 0.13 -17.07
CA VAL A 140 3.50 -0.95 -17.51
C VAL A 140 2.79 -1.90 -18.46
N TRP A 141 1.57 -2.32 -18.12
CA TRP A 141 0.77 -3.24 -18.92
C TRP A 141 0.41 -2.66 -20.29
N LEU A 142 -0.07 -1.42 -20.35
CA LEU A 142 -0.36 -0.72 -21.61
C LEU A 142 0.89 -0.51 -22.45
N GLY A 143 2.03 -0.19 -21.81
CA GLY A 143 3.33 -0.08 -22.47
C GLY A 143 3.76 -1.39 -23.14
N LEU A 144 3.61 -2.53 -22.44
CA LEU A 144 3.90 -3.85 -22.99
C LEU A 144 2.97 -4.21 -24.15
N LEU A 145 1.67 -3.89 -24.05
CA LEU A 145 0.71 -4.09 -25.13
C LEU A 145 1.09 -3.26 -26.36
N LYS A 146 1.41 -1.98 -26.18
CA LYS A 146 1.81 -1.07 -27.27
C LYS A 146 3.12 -1.50 -27.93
N TRP A 147 4.16 -1.76 -27.14
CA TRP A 147 5.47 -2.22 -27.64
C TRP A 147 5.32 -3.49 -28.49
N ARG A 148 4.46 -4.41 -28.04
CA ARG A 148 4.21 -5.64 -28.75
C ARG A 148 3.44 -5.41 -30.05
N ALA A 149 2.40 -4.58 -30.04
CA ALA A 149 1.66 -4.22 -31.26
C ALA A 149 2.60 -3.64 -32.33
N GLY A 150 3.53 -2.77 -31.93
CA GLY A 150 4.56 -2.24 -32.82
C GLY A 150 5.51 -3.29 -33.38
N ARG A 151 5.90 -4.31 -32.60
CA ARG A 151 6.74 -5.42 -33.12
C ARG A 151 5.99 -6.33 -34.09
N SER A 152 4.69 -6.50 -33.92
CA SER A 152 3.87 -7.27 -34.88
C SER A 152 3.75 -6.55 -36.22
N ALA A 153 3.60 -5.22 -36.22
CA ALA A 153 3.53 -4.43 -37.44
C ALA A 153 4.84 -4.44 -38.25
N ARG A 154 6.01 -4.53 -37.59
CA ARG A 154 7.32 -4.61 -38.29
C ARG A 154 7.63 -5.98 -38.91
N ARG A 155 6.81 -6.99 -38.63
CA ARG A 155 7.01 -8.37 -39.12
C ARG A 155 5.96 -8.79 -40.15
N ALA A 156 4.97 -7.93 -40.39
CA ALA A 156 3.99 -8.05 -41.45
C ALA A 156 4.47 -7.19 -42.62
#